data_AF-A0A1B1YP66-F1
#
_entry.id   AF-A0A1B1YP66-F1
#
_cell.length_a   1.000
_cell.length_b   1.000
_cell.length_c   1.000
_cell.angle_alpha   90.00
_cell.angle_beta   90.00
_cell.angle_gamma   90.00
#
_symmetry.space_group_name_H-M   'P 1'
#
loop_
_entity.id
_entity.type
_entity.pdbx_description
1 polymer ?
#
loop_
_entity_poly.entity_id
_entity_poly.type
_entity_poly.pdbx_seq_one_letter_code
_entity_poly.pdbx_strand_id
1 'polypeptide(L)'
;MKTFAKKIARLIIISLILSVLPMPENHPGVGFPEIMTPAFADAEETISFSDVPKSAWYYDDLLFIMKDNRKIFEGYPDGTFRPHEPLTVDMFIKLIITIMGYNLQNGEEYWATTYIKKAIDEGLIIPWQDSHLTFATKDDPYAGYKRPISRGDMALIAGRAMDKIIKNPDYRDQVAVTSLIKDYNQISQVIKSSVVKFYDLGILTGYPDGEFKPNNYLTRDEALAVIRRIIDPSARKRPELPVAANPTPTPIPVSKLNRPPKRDLGNGVVEVEGVRFDPAADIANPSNGAMKILKAQEFIDVFLKYLKFYEHEGKVRVRGYIPELPEGYEWMISLFCNNKDQNDLGFSDCVLTNSKDEMPEYRLPSNGKTFDMSLYTNKEDIVAIVLICEIKYSSTSASGGYHWISFTLGECSVIDEYGGFSSVYPFETRGYFEW
;
A
#
# COMPACT_ATOMS: atom_id res chain seq x y z
N MET A 1 -58.55 -8.99 -30.26
CA MET A 1 -59.24 -10.32 -30.24
C MET A 1 -58.30 -11.28 -29.51
N LYS A 2 -58.71 -11.96 -28.43
CA LYS A 2 -59.51 -13.22 -28.41
C LYS A 2 -58.78 -14.34 -29.19
N THR A 3 -58.07 -15.25 -28.49
CA THR A 3 -58.50 -16.61 -28.04
C THR A 3 -58.32 -17.70 -29.13
N PHE A 4 -58.04 -19.00 -28.87
CA PHE A 4 -57.91 -19.80 -27.64
C PHE A 4 -57.23 -21.17 -27.92
N ALA A 5 -56.43 -21.70 -26.96
CA ALA A 5 -56.45 -23.08 -26.40
C ALA A 5 -56.38 -24.34 -27.35
N LYS A 6 -56.29 -25.62 -26.92
CA LYS A 6 -56.35 -26.32 -25.61
C LYS A 6 -55.77 -27.77 -25.77
N LYS A 7 -55.04 -28.38 -24.82
CA LYS A 7 -55.49 -29.34 -23.74
C LYS A 7 -54.22 -29.80 -22.97
N ILE A 8 -54.13 -29.97 -21.63
CA ILE A 8 -54.94 -30.69 -20.59
C ILE A 8 -54.51 -32.16 -20.44
N ALA A 9 -54.34 -32.77 -19.24
CA ALA A 9 -54.62 -32.38 -17.82
C ALA A 9 -53.38 -32.58 -16.89
N ARG A 10 -53.22 -32.10 -15.64
CA ARG A 10 -54.04 -31.41 -14.59
C ARG A 10 -54.83 -32.29 -13.58
N LEU A 11 -54.35 -32.41 -12.33
CA LEU A 11 -55.15 -32.75 -11.12
C LEU A 11 -54.53 -32.17 -9.82
N ILE A 12 -55.34 -31.55 -8.95
CA ILE A 12 -54.99 -30.89 -7.65
C ILE A 12 -56.22 -30.93 -6.72
N ILE A 13 -56.03 -31.25 -5.42
CA ILE A 13 -56.98 -31.14 -4.28
C ILE A 13 -56.10 -30.97 -2.99
N ILE A 14 -56.21 -30.06 -1.99
CA ILE A 14 -57.19 -29.06 -1.44
C ILE A 14 -58.01 -29.62 -0.24
N SER A 15 -57.92 -29.14 1.02
CA SER A 15 -57.27 -27.94 1.61
C SER A 15 -56.96 -28.07 3.14
N LEU A 16 -56.62 -26.92 3.76
CA LEU A 16 -56.60 -26.56 5.20
C LEU A 16 -57.48 -27.35 6.19
N ILE A 17 -57.02 -27.43 7.46
CA ILE A 17 -57.74 -26.96 8.66
C ILE A 17 -56.72 -26.65 9.78
N LEU A 18 -56.98 -25.61 10.59
CA LEU A 18 -56.29 -25.33 11.84
C LEU A 18 -57.35 -25.21 12.94
N SER A 19 -57.21 -25.94 14.04
CA SER A 19 -58.19 -25.96 15.16
C SER A 19 -57.50 -26.21 16.50
N VAL A 20 -58.03 -25.64 17.57
CA VAL A 20 -57.33 -25.46 18.86
C VAL A 20 -58.00 -26.25 19.98
N LEU A 21 -57.20 -27.07 20.70
CA LEU A 21 -57.51 -27.73 21.99
C LEU A 21 -58.65 -28.79 21.96
N PRO A 22 -58.81 -29.66 23.00
CA PRO A 22 -58.12 -29.71 24.30
C PRO A 22 -57.27 -30.97 24.55
N MET A 23 -56.54 -30.98 25.68
CA MET A 23 -55.94 -32.19 26.26
C MET A 23 -56.92 -32.93 27.17
N PRO A 24 -56.84 -34.27 27.22
CA PRO A 24 -57.20 -35.04 28.40
C PRO A 24 -56.08 -36.00 28.88
N GLU A 25 -55.73 -35.84 30.15
CA GLU A 25 -55.41 -36.87 31.17
C GLU A 25 -54.35 -37.99 30.93
N ASN A 26 -53.58 -38.24 31.99
CA ASN A 26 -52.65 -39.36 32.10
C ASN A 26 -53.39 -40.69 32.33
N HIS A 27 -53.01 -41.74 31.59
CA HIS A 27 -53.04 -43.11 32.11
C HIS A 27 -51.75 -43.87 31.74
N PRO A 28 -51.24 -44.75 32.62
CA PRO A 28 -49.89 -45.31 32.47
C PRO A 28 -49.86 -46.57 31.61
N GLY A 29 -48.81 -46.68 30.78
CA GLY A 29 -48.23 -47.98 30.42
C GLY A 29 -48.78 -48.71 29.19
N VAL A 30 -48.44 -48.22 27.99
CA VAL A 30 -48.14 -49.08 26.83
C VAL A 30 -46.85 -48.57 26.20
N GLY A 31 -45.85 -49.44 26.05
CA GLY A 31 -44.57 -49.09 25.42
C GLY A 31 -44.68 -49.13 23.88
N PHE A 32 -44.18 -48.08 23.23
CA PHE A 32 -43.96 -48.04 21.78
C PHE A 32 -42.47 -47.76 21.51
N PRO A 33 -41.90 -48.28 20.41
CA PRO A 33 -40.47 -48.15 20.14
C PRO A 33 -40.09 -46.69 19.91
N GLU A 34 -38.92 -46.32 20.41
CA GLU A 34 -38.32 -45.01 20.25
C GLU A 34 -38.06 -44.74 18.76
N ILE A 35 -38.80 -43.77 18.19
CA ILE A 35 -38.61 -43.36 16.79
C ILE A 35 -37.30 -42.58 16.72
N MET A 36 -36.22 -43.29 16.40
CA MET A 36 -34.88 -42.74 16.26
C MET A 36 -34.85 -41.70 15.13
N THR A 37 -35.06 -40.43 15.47
CA THR A 37 -34.86 -39.29 14.58
C THR A 37 -33.44 -39.34 14.01
N PRO A 38 -33.24 -39.32 12.68
CA PRO A 38 -31.91 -39.21 12.12
C PRO A 38 -31.35 -37.83 12.46
N ALA A 39 -30.48 -37.80 13.46
CA ALA A 39 -29.65 -36.63 13.71
C ALA A 39 -28.70 -36.47 12.53
N PHE A 40 -29.08 -35.62 11.57
CA PHE A 40 -28.13 -35.01 10.65
C PHE A 40 -27.23 -34.08 11.45
N ALA A 41 -26.23 -34.68 12.12
CA ALA A 41 -25.05 -33.95 12.52
C ALA A 41 -24.35 -33.53 11.23
N ASP A 42 -24.24 -32.23 11.00
CA ASP A 42 -23.31 -31.70 10.00
C ASP A 42 -21.91 -32.17 10.39
N ALA A 43 -21.37 -33.12 9.63
CA ALA A 43 -20.00 -33.56 9.80
C ALA A 43 -19.09 -32.40 9.37
N GLU A 44 -18.46 -31.71 10.33
CA GLU A 44 -17.36 -30.79 10.03
C GLU A 44 -16.34 -31.56 9.18
N GLU A 45 -16.17 -31.15 7.92
CA GLU A 45 -15.24 -31.77 7.00
C GLU A 45 -13.82 -31.61 7.58
N THR A 46 -13.27 -32.71 8.09
CA THR A 46 -12.05 -32.67 8.91
C THR A 46 -10.84 -32.38 8.04
N ILE A 47 -10.52 -31.09 7.89
CA ILE A 47 -9.37 -30.60 7.12
C ILE A 47 -8.08 -31.18 7.71
N SER A 48 -7.50 -32.14 7.02
CA SER A 48 -6.29 -32.86 7.43
C SER A 48 -5.44 -33.25 6.22
N PHE A 49 -4.13 -33.05 6.34
CA PHE A 49 -3.14 -33.46 5.35
C PHE A 49 -2.19 -34.49 5.97
N SER A 50 -1.71 -35.45 5.19
CA SER A 50 -0.91 -36.58 5.67
C SER A 50 0.48 -36.19 6.21
N ASP A 51 0.96 -35.01 5.83
CA ASP A 51 2.27 -34.44 6.14
C ASP A 51 2.22 -33.26 7.13
N VAL A 52 1.03 -32.90 7.64
CA VAL A 52 0.85 -31.80 8.60
C VAL A 52 0.43 -32.32 9.98
N PRO A 53 1.37 -32.40 10.96
CA PRO A 53 1.02 -32.77 12.33
C PRO A 53 0.32 -31.61 13.05
N LYS A 54 -0.63 -31.92 13.95
CA LYS A 54 -1.35 -30.92 14.77
C LYS A 54 -0.46 -30.07 15.69
N SER A 55 0.79 -30.49 15.90
CA SER A 55 1.81 -29.76 16.65
C SER A 55 2.68 -28.84 15.77
N ALA A 56 2.38 -28.70 14.48
CA ALA A 56 3.08 -27.79 13.59
C ALA A 56 2.82 -26.33 13.98
N TRP A 57 3.85 -25.50 13.93
CA TRP A 57 3.79 -24.09 14.35
C TRP A 57 2.80 -23.25 13.52
N TYR A 58 2.50 -23.68 12.29
CA TYR A 58 1.57 -23.09 11.33
C TYR A 58 0.19 -23.77 11.31
N TYR A 59 -0.09 -24.74 12.19
CA TYR A 59 -1.32 -25.55 12.11
C TYR A 59 -2.60 -24.71 12.22
N ASP A 60 -2.64 -23.76 13.16
CA ASP A 60 -3.77 -22.84 13.31
C ASP A 60 -3.89 -21.85 12.13
N ASP A 61 -2.77 -21.48 11.51
CA ASP A 61 -2.75 -20.61 10.33
C ASP A 61 -3.30 -21.36 9.10
N LEU A 62 -2.97 -22.65 8.96
CA LEU A 62 -3.55 -23.54 7.95
C LEU A 62 -5.07 -23.72 8.18
N LEU A 63 -5.50 -24.06 9.40
CA LEU A 63 -6.92 -24.25 9.69
C LEU A 63 -7.74 -22.98 9.49
N PHE A 64 -7.19 -21.80 9.82
CA PHE A 64 -7.83 -20.52 9.55
C PHE A 64 -8.02 -20.30 8.03
N ILE A 65 -6.94 -20.45 7.25
CA ILE A 65 -6.95 -20.16 5.81
C ILE A 65 -7.76 -21.20 5.02
N MET A 66 -7.74 -22.48 5.41
CA MET A 66 -8.52 -23.52 4.75
C MET A 66 -10.03 -23.43 5.04
N LYS A 67 -10.43 -22.71 6.10
CA LYS A 67 -11.84 -22.35 6.36
C LYS A 67 -12.29 -21.07 5.64
N ASP A 68 -11.41 -20.39 4.90
CA ASP A 68 -11.74 -19.19 4.13
C ASP A 68 -12.44 -19.54 2.80
N ASN A 69 -13.64 -18.99 2.58
CA ASN A 69 -14.48 -19.30 1.42
C ASN A 69 -13.90 -18.84 0.07
N ARG A 70 -12.83 -18.02 0.06
CA ARG A 70 -12.11 -17.60 -1.14
C ARG A 70 -11.17 -18.67 -1.70
N LYS A 71 -10.95 -19.78 -0.98
CA LYS A 71 -10.00 -20.86 -1.35
C LYS A 71 -8.58 -20.35 -1.60
N ILE A 72 -8.06 -19.57 -0.65
CA ILE A 72 -6.77 -18.90 -0.76
C ILE A 72 -5.64 -19.94 -0.94
N PHE A 73 -5.60 -20.95 -0.06
CA PHE A 73 -4.71 -22.11 -0.19
C PHE A 73 -5.51 -23.38 -0.51
N GLU A 74 -4.83 -24.29 -1.20
CA GLU A 74 -5.28 -25.65 -1.48
C GLU A 74 -4.08 -26.60 -1.29
N GLY A 75 -4.36 -27.85 -0.90
CA GLY A 75 -3.38 -28.94 -0.87
C GLY A 75 -3.27 -29.66 -2.21
N TYR A 76 -2.51 -30.74 -2.25
CA TYR A 76 -2.25 -31.53 -3.45
C TYR A 76 -3.23 -32.73 -3.53
N PRO A 77 -3.53 -33.26 -4.74
CA PRO A 77 -4.44 -34.40 -4.92
C PRO A 77 -4.01 -35.72 -4.27
N ASP A 78 -2.77 -35.79 -3.75
CA ASP A 78 -2.22 -36.91 -2.99
C ASP A 78 -2.51 -36.83 -1.47
N GLY A 79 -3.20 -35.77 -1.02
CA GLY A 79 -3.52 -35.53 0.39
C GLY A 79 -2.40 -34.84 1.19
N THR A 80 -1.34 -34.35 0.53
CA THR A 80 -0.28 -33.54 1.17
C THR A 80 -0.58 -32.04 1.10
N PHE A 81 -0.02 -31.27 2.04
CA PHE A 81 0.02 -29.80 1.97
C PHE A 81 1.38 -29.27 1.49
N ARG A 82 2.46 -30.03 1.72
CA ARG A 82 3.86 -29.72 1.42
C ARG A 82 4.35 -28.42 2.07
N PRO A 83 4.27 -28.32 3.42
CA PRO A 83 4.50 -27.08 4.16
C PRO A 83 5.88 -26.46 3.92
N HIS A 84 6.91 -27.30 3.77
CA HIS A 84 8.29 -26.84 3.66
C HIS A 84 8.81 -26.76 2.22
N GLU A 85 7.96 -27.00 1.20
CA GLU A 85 8.30 -26.65 -0.18
C GLU A 85 8.23 -25.11 -0.36
N PRO A 86 9.14 -24.51 -1.15
CA PRO A 86 9.07 -23.09 -1.48
C PRO A 86 7.84 -22.80 -2.35
N LEU A 87 7.17 -21.68 -2.10
CA LEU A 87 6.23 -21.14 -3.08
C LEU A 87 7.00 -20.61 -4.29
N THR A 88 6.38 -20.73 -5.46
CA THR A 88 6.80 -20.05 -6.69
C THR A 88 6.08 -18.70 -6.82
N VAL A 89 6.62 -17.81 -7.65
CA VAL A 89 6.11 -16.43 -7.81
C VAL A 89 4.66 -16.42 -8.31
N ASP A 90 4.33 -17.28 -9.28
CA ASP A 90 2.98 -17.49 -9.81
C ASP A 90 1.96 -17.94 -8.73
N MET A 91 2.36 -18.85 -7.84
CA MET A 91 1.55 -19.27 -6.70
C MET A 91 1.30 -18.11 -5.74
N PHE A 92 2.34 -17.34 -5.38
CA PHE A 92 2.16 -16.20 -4.49
C PHE A 92 1.27 -15.09 -5.10
N ILE A 93 1.37 -14.87 -6.42
CA ILE A 93 0.46 -13.99 -7.16
C ILE A 93 -1.00 -14.48 -7.03
N LYS A 94 -1.27 -15.80 -7.17
CA LYS A 94 -2.61 -16.37 -6.92
C LYS A 94 -3.12 -15.96 -5.53
N LEU A 95 -2.31 -16.18 -4.48
CA LEU A 95 -2.69 -15.87 -3.10
C LEU A 95 -3.10 -14.41 -2.93
N ILE A 96 -2.28 -13.46 -3.42
CA ILE A 96 -2.53 -12.02 -3.27
C ILE A 96 -3.78 -11.59 -4.05
N ILE A 97 -3.92 -12.02 -5.30
CA ILE A 97 -5.10 -11.71 -6.13
C ILE A 97 -6.39 -12.30 -5.51
N THR A 98 -6.34 -13.50 -4.92
CA THR A 98 -7.48 -14.10 -4.22
C THR A 98 -7.84 -13.35 -2.93
N ILE A 99 -6.88 -12.92 -2.10
CA ILE A 99 -7.22 -12.16 -0.88
C ILE A 99 -7.71 -10.73 -1.16
N MET A 100 -7.32 -10.14 -2.29
CA MET A 100 -7.93 -8.90 -2.83
C MET A 100 -9.40 -9.09 -3.27
N GLY A 101 -9.91 -10.33 -3.30
CA GLY A 101 -11.30 -10.64 -3.61
C GLY A 101 -11.57 -11.00 -5.08
N TYR A 102 -10.54 -11.14 -5.92
CA TYR A 102 -10.72 -11.57 -7.31
C TYR A 102 -10.86 -13.09 -7.41
N ASN A 103 -12.06 -13.55 -7.75
CA ASN A 103 -12.33 -14.93 -8.12
C ASN A 103 -12.05 -15.12 -9.61
N LEU A 104 -10.85 -15.57 -9.95
CA LEU A 104 -10.42 -15.86 -11.32
C LEU A 104 -10.42 -17.36 -11.58
N GLN A 105 -10.62 -17.75 -12.84
CA GLN A 105 -10.33 -19.10 -13.31
C GLN A 105 -8.88 -19.19 -13.78
N ASN A 106 -8.34 -20.41 -13.86
CA ASN A 106 -6.99 -20.64 -14.39
C ASN A 106 -6.90 -20.28 -15.88
N GLY A 107 -5.71 -19.91 -16.36
CA GLY A 107 -5.44 -19.69 -17.77
C GLY A 107 -5.35 -20.99 -18.59
N GLU A 108 -5.65 -20.90 -19.88
CA GLU A 108 -5.75 -22.05 -20.79
C GLU A 108 -4.38 -22.67 -21.14
N GLU A 109 -3.42 -21.86 -21.58
CA GLU A 109 -2.05 -22.31 -21.91
C GLU A 109 -1.21 -22.57 -20.66
N TYR A 110 -1.42 -21.77 -19.62
CA TYR A 110 -0.68 -21.80 -18.37
C TYR A 110 -1.58 -21.31 -17.24
N TRP A 111 -1.61 -22.08 -16.16
CA TRP A 111 -2.65 -21.97 -15.13
C TRP A 111 -2.70 -20.57 -14.48
N ALA A 112 -1.55 -19.91 -14.32
CA ALA A 112 -1.44 -18.63 -13.63
C ALA A 112 -1.65 -17.40 -14.52
N THR A 113 -1.77 -17.54 -15.84
CA THR A 113 -1.78 -16.40 -16.79
C THR A 113 -2.86 -15.36 -16.50
N THR A 114 -4.03 -15.77 -16.01
CA THR A 114 -5.11 -14.87 -15.58
C THR A 114 -4.74 -14.04 -14.36
N TYR A 115 -4.15 -14.66 -13.33
CA TYR A 115 -3.68 -14.01 -12.11
C TYR A 115 -2.47 -13.09 -12.38
N ILE A 116 -1.54 -13.51 -13.24
CA ILE A 116 -0.36 -12.70 -13.64
C ILE A 116 -0.81 -11.44 -14.40
N LYS A 117 -1.71 -11.57 -15.38
CA LYS A 117 -2.32 -10.41 -16.05
C LYS A 117 -2.98 -9.49 -15.04
N LYS A 118 -3.80 -10.04 -14.13
CA LYS A 118 -4.48 -9.23 -13.11
C LYS A 118 -3.51 -8.54 -12.14
N ALA A 119 -2.38 -9.14 -11.81
CA ALA A 119 -1.34 -8.51 -10.97
C ALA A 119 -0.63 -7.35 -11.68
N ILE A 120 -0.52 -7.39 -13.01
CA ILE A 120 -0.03 -6.26 -13.81
C ILE A 120 -1.10 -5.18 -13.91
N ASP A 121 -2.36 -5.53 -14.20
CA ASP A 121 -3.50 -4.60 -14.26
C ASP A 121 -3.70 -3.86 -12.92
N GLU A 122 -3.46 -4.54 -11.80
CA GLU A 122 -3.56 -3.98 -10.44
C GLU A 122 -2.29 -3.23 -9.98
N GLY A 123 -1.24 -3.15 -10.81
CA GLY A 123 0.02 -2.48 -10.48
C GLY A 123 0.86 -3.18 -9.40
N LEU A 124 0.59 -4.45 -9.10
CA LEU A 124 1.40 -5.26 -8.17
C LEU A 124 2.73 -5.66 -8.80
N ILE A 125 2.74 -5.83 -10.12
CA ILE A 125 3.91 -6.12 -10.94
C ILE A 125 3.95 -5.12 -12.09
N ILE A 126 5.11 -4.49 -12.26
CA ILE A 126 5.37 -3.41 -13.20
C ILE A 126 6.50 -3.90 -14.13
N PRO A 127 6.20 -4.49 -15.31
CA PRO A 127 7.16 -5.31 -16.06
C PRO A 127 8.46 -4.62 -16.52
N TRP A 128 8.48 -3.29 -16.60
CA TRP A 128 9.69 -2.52 -16.93
C TRP A 128 10.56 -2.17 -15.70
N GLN A 129 10.01 -2.29 -14.48
CA GLN A 129 10.75 -2.17 -13.23
C GLN A 129 11.17 -3.55 -12.71
N ASP A 130 10.24 -4.50 -12.69
CA ASP A 130 10.39 -5.82 -12.06
C ASP A 130 10.94 -6.88 -13.02
N SER A 131 11.91 -6.53 -13.86
CA SER A 131 12.43 -7.43 -14.89
C SER A 131 13.04 -8.74 -14.35
N HIS A 132 13.41 -8.78 -13.06
CA HIS A 132 13.86 -9.98 -12.32
C HIS A 132 12.72 -10.93 -11.90
N LEU A 133 11.46 -10.48 -12.02
CA LEU A 133 10.25 -11.28 -11.88
C LEU A 133 9.63 -11.60 -13.25
N THR A 134 9.67 -10.67 -14.21
CA THR A 134 8.95 -10.80 -15.49
C THR A 134 9.79 -11.35 -16.64
N PHE A 135 10.97 -11.93 -16.39
CA PHE A 135 11.81 -12.47 -17.45
C PHE A 135 11.22 -13.73 -18.09
N ALA A 136 11.41 -13.85 -19.41
CA ALA A 136 11.13 -15.03 -20.21
C ALA A 136 12.44 -15.71 -20.63
N THR A 137 12.39 -17.02 -20.87
CA THR A 137 13.41 -17.71 -21.68
C THR A 137 12.89 -17.92 -23.10
N LYS A 138 13.73 -18.41 -24.00
CA LYS A 138 13.34 -18.78 -25.36
C LYS A 138 12.19 -19.81 -25.39
N ASP A 139 12.20 -20.73 -24.42
CA ASP A 139 11.35 -21.92 -24.41
C ASP A 139 10.22 -21.81 -23.37
N ASP A 140 10.23 -20.78 -22.51
CA ASP A 140 9.21 -20.53 -21.49
C ASP A 140 8.96 -19.02 -21.25
N PRO A 141 7.81 -18.47 -21.71
CA PRO A 141 7.46 -17.06 -21.50
C PRO A 141 7.09 -16.71 -20.06
N TYR A 142 6.98 -17.71 -19.17
CA TYR A 142 6.64 -17.53 -17.75
C TYR A 142 7.79 -17.92 -16.80
N ALA A 143 9.01 -18.08 -17.29
CA ALA A 143 10.17 -18.56 -16.52
C ALA A 143 10.39 -17.79 -15.19
N GLY A 144 10.34 -16.46 -15.22
CA GLY A 144 10.50 -15.61 -14.03
C GLY A 144 9.35 -15.71 -13.02
N TYR A 145 8.18 -16.22 -13.43
CA TYR A 145 7.05 -16.49 -12.53
C TYR A 145 7.09 -17.93 -11.95
N LYS A 146 7.81 -18.85 -12.58
CA LYS A 146 7.91 -20.27 -12.16
C LYS A 146 9.03 -20.54 -11.16
N ARG A 147 9.93 -19.58 -10.92
CA ARG A 147 10.98 -19.71 -9.90
C ARG A 147 10.40 -19.62 -8.48
N PRO A 148 11.07 -20.21 -7.47
CA PRO A 148 10.83 -19.89 -6.07
C PRO A 148 10.79 -18.38 -5.81
N ILE A 149 9.80 -17.93 -5.03
CA ILE A 149 9.66 -16.53 -4.64
C ILE A 149 10.60 -16.22 -3.47
N SER A 150 11.37 -15.13 -3.59
CA SER A 150 12.16 -14.62 -2.47
C SER A 150 11.27 -13.85 -1.50
N ARG A 151 11.68 -13.71 -0.24
CA ARG A 151 10.95 -12.92 0.74
C ARG A 151 10.88 -11.44 0.35
N GLY A 152 11.90 -10.92 -0.33
CA GLY A 152 11.89 -9.60 -0.95
C GLY A 152 10.80 -9.46 -2.02
N ASP A 153 10.71 -10.42 -2.95
CA ASP A 153 9.66 -10.45 -4.00
C ASP A 153 8.25 -10.55 -3.40
N MET A 154 8.08 -11.37 -2.35
CA MET A 154 6.83 -11.45 -1.58
C MET A 154 6.46 -10.09 -1.00
N ALA A 155 7.41 -9.41 -0.35
CA ALA A 155 7.16 -8.11 0.26
C ALA A 155 6.85 -7.04 -0.80
N LEU A 156 7.48 -7.09 -1.98
CA LEU A 156 7.21 -6.20 -3.11
C LEU A 156 5.76 -6.35 -3.60
N ILE A 157 5.38 -7.58 -3.98
CA ILE A 157 4.05 -7.89 -4.57
C ILE A 157 2.93 -7.63 -3.56
N ALA A 158 3.07 -8.13 -2.33
CA ALA A 158 2.06 -7.94 -1.30
C ALA A 158 2.01 -6.50 -0.75
N GLY A 159 3.14 -5.80 -0.76
CA GLY A 159 3.24 -4.41 -0.31
C GLY A 159 2.50 -3.43 -1.24
N ARG A 160 2.64 -3.61 -2.56
CA ARG A 160 1.85 -2.85 -3.56
C ARG A 160 0.35 -3.17 -3.49
N ALA A 161 -0.04 -4.34 -2.98
CA ALA A 161 -1.44 -4.69 -2.72
C ALA A 161 -1.98 -4.12 -1.39
N MET A 162 -1.13 -3.58 -0.52
CA MET A 162 -1.47 -3.38 0.89
C MET A 162 -2.61 -2.37 1.10
N ASP A 163 -2.56 -1.22 0.45
CA ASP A 163 -3.60 -0.17 0.55
C ASP A 163 -4.96 -0.62 -0.04
N LYS A 164 -4.97 -1.67 -0.87
CA LYS A 164 -6.19 -2.26 -1.45
C LYS A 164 -6.81 -3.33 -0.52
N ILE A 165 -5.99 -4.00 0.29
CA ILE A 165 -6.43 -5.08 1.21
C ILE A 165 -6.70 -4.52 2.62
N ILE A 166 -5.80 -3.69 3.15
CA ILE A 166 -5.82 -3.18 4.52
C ILE A 166 -6.33 -1.74 4.49
N LYS A 167 -7.59 -1.54 4.86
CA LYS A 167 -8.21 -0.21 4.94
C LYS A 167 -7.75 0.52 6.19
N ASN A 168 -7.35 1.78 6.03
CA ASN A 168 -6.90 2.68 7.10
C ASN A 168 -5.83 2.06 8.04
N PRO A 169 -4.65 1.67 7.50
CA PRO A 169 -3.57 1.12 8.33
C PRO A 169 -3.06 2.15 9.35
N ASP A 170 -3.07 1.75 10.62
CA ASP A 170 -2.46 2.50 11.72
C ASP A 170 -0.93 2.31 11.69
N TYR A 171 -0.22 3.21 11.01
CA TYR A 171 1.24 3.23 11.03
C TYR A 171 1.78 4.12 12.16
N ARG A 172 2.82 3.65 12.85
CA ARG A 172 3.63 4.41 13.81
C ARG A 172 4.75 5.15 13.06
N ASP A 173 5.76 5.62 13.80
CA ASP A 173 7.02 6.08 13.22
C ASP A 173 7.71 4.95 12.45
N GLN A 174 7.65 5.02 11.12
CA GLN A 174 8.25 4.04 10.23
C GLN A 174 9.77 4.11 10.21
N VAL A 175 10.41 5.23 10.60
CA VAL A 175 11.86 5.33 10.72
C VAL A 175 12.32 4.58 11.99
N ALA A 176 11.60 4.71 13.09
CA ALA A 176 11.83 3.89 14.29
C ALA A 176 11.62 2.38 14.05
N VAL A 177 10.76 2.00 13.09
CA VAL A 177 10.56 0.60 12.68
C VAL A 177 11.76 0.04 11.90
N THR A 178 12.51 0.84 11.15
CA THR A 178 13.66 0.31 10.36
C THR A 178 14.76 -0.22 11.27
N SER A 179 14.89 0.35 12.48
CA SER A 179 15.77 -0.13 13.55
C SER A 179 15.40 -1.52 14.12
N LEU A 180 14.24 -2.07 13.78
CA LEU A 180 13.84 -3.45 14.14
C LEU A 180 14.30 -4.50 13.11
N ILE A 181 14.93 -4.08 12.01
CA ILE A 181 15.32 -4.93 10.88
C ILE A 181 16.84 -4.92 10.77
N LYS A 182 17.51 -5.92 11.34
CA LYS A 182 18.98 -5.96 11.48
C LYS A 182 19.73 -5.90 10.15
N ASP A 183 19.13 -6.41 9.08
CA ASP A 183 19.64 -6.43 7.71
C ASP A 183 19.00 -5.35 6.80
N TYR A 184 18.37 -4.31 7.36
CA TYR A 184 17.64 -3.28 6.59
C TYR A 184 18.46 -2.69 5.42
N ASN A 185 19.75 -2.45 5.64
CA ASN A 185 20.64 -1.88 4.61
C ASN A 185 21.05 -2.87 3.51
N GLN A 186 20.70 -4.15 3.64
CA GLN A 186 20.81 -5.16 2.58
C GLN A 186 19.52 -5.30 1.75
N ILE A 187 18.42 -4.67 2.19
CA ILE A 187 17.14 -4.64 1.45
C ILE A 187 17.22 -3.56 0.38
N SER A 188 16.89 -3.91 -0.88
CA SER A 188 16.86 -2.96 -1.98
C SER A 188 15.80 -1.87 -1.76
N GLN A 189 16.10 -0.65 -2.21
CA GLN A 189 15.28 0.56 -1.98
C GLN A 189 13.79 0.34 -2.28
N VAL A 190 13.47 -0.24 -3.44
CA VAL A 190 12.09 -0.49 -3.90
C VAL A 190 11.32 -1.51 -3.03
N ILE A 191 12.00 -2.22 -2.13
CA ILE A 191 11.42 -3.22 -1.22
C ILE A 191 11.35 -2.67 0.23
N LYS A 192 12.27 -1.77 0.62
CA LYS A 192 12.35 -1.19 1.98
C LYS A 192 11.00 -0.68 2.50
N SER A 193 10.31 0.13 1.70
CA SER A 193 8.99 0.70 2.03
C SER A 193 7.95 -0.37 2.41
N SER A 194 7.83 -1.43 1.61
CA SER A 194 6.88 -2.53 1.85
C SER A 194 7.24 -3.35 3.08
N VAL A 195 8.52 -3.67 3.29
CA VAL A 195 8.97 -4.44 4.45
C VAL A 195 8.70 -3.66 5.75
N VAL A 196 8.98 -2.35 5.77
CA VAL A 196 8.73 -1.51 6.94
C VAL A 196 7.23 -1.39 7.24
N LYS A 197 6.38 -1.16 6.22
CA LYS A 197 4.91 -1.18 6.37
C LYS A 197 4.45 -2.53 6.98
N PHE A 198 5.02 -3.66 6.56
CA PHE A 198 4.67 -4.98 7.09
C PHE A 198 5.21 -5.28 8.50
N TYR A 199 6.42 -4.84 8.85
CA TYR A 199 6.96 -4.96 10.21
C TYR A 199 6.18 -4.08 11.19
N ASP A 200 5.84 -2.86 10.79
CA ASP A 200 5.07 -1.95 11.63
C ASP A 200 3.67 -2.51 11.93
N LEU A 201 2.98 -3.06 10.93
CA LEU A 201 1.70 -3.73 11.13
C LEU A 201 1.81 -5.09 11.83
N GLY A 202 3.00 -5.60 12.14
CA GLY A 202 3.19 -6.91 12.78
C GLY A 202 2.85 -8.10 11.87
N ILE A 203 2.84 -7.90 10.55
CA ILE A 203 2.64 -8.95 9.55
C ILE A 203 3.94 -9.73 9.39
N LEU A 204 5.04 -9.01 9.15
CA LEU A 204 6.39 -9.56 9.21
C LEU A 204 7.02 -9.30 10.59
N THR A 205 7.89 -10.22 11.00
CA THR A 205 8.55 -10.21 12.33
C THR A 205 10.04 -10.56 12.26
N GLY A 206 10.58 -10.76 11.05
CA GLY A 206 11.91 -11.34 10.85
C GLY A 206 12.03 -12.80 11.27
N TYR A 207 13.26 -13.30 11.19
CA TYR A 207 13.72 -14.54 11.80
C TYR A 207 14.21 -14.31 13.25
N PRO A 208 14.42 -15.36 14.06
CA PRO A 208 14.85 -15.23 15.46
C PRO A 208 16.22 -14.55 15.70
N ASP A 209 17.00 -14.31 14.64
CA ASP A 209 18.28 -13.59 14.65
C ASP A 209 18.16 -12.09 14.30
N GLY A 210 16.92 -11.59 14.14
CA GLY A 210 16.59 -10.19 13.89
C GLY A 210 16.57 -9.79 12.41
N GLU A 211 16.83 -10.71 11.49
CA GLU A 211 16.96 -10.43 10.06
C GLU A 211 15.66 -10.74 9.27
N PHE A 212 15.37 -9.92 8.27
CA PHE A 212 14.31 -10.16 7.29
C PHE A 212 14.69 -11.26 6.30
N LYS A 213 15.96 -11.25 5.86
CA LYS A 213 16.60 -12.10 4.85
C LYS A 213 15.87 -12.03 3.50
N PRO A 214 16.00 -10.92 2.75
CA PRO A 214 15.23 -10.70 1.52
C PRO A 214 15.45 -11.80 0.47
N ASN A 215 16.65 -12.37 0.41
CA ASN A 215 17.05 -13.39 -0.58
C ASN A 215 16.65 -14.83 -0.21
N ASN A 216 16.17 -15.09 1.01
CA ASN A 216 15.64 -16.41 1.36
C ASN A 216 14.34 -16.67 0.60
N TYR A 217 14.12 -17.92 0.17
CA TYR A 217 12.84 -18.33 -0.42
C TYR A 217 11.75 -18.47 0.65
N LEU A 218 10.52 -18.11 0.30
CA LEU A 218 9.34 -18.25 1.15
C LEU A 218 8.76 -19.67 1.06
N THR A 219 8.69 -20.42 2.16
CA THR A 219 8.03 -21.73 2.21
C THR A 219 6.50 -21.62 2.33
N ARG A 220 5.78 -22.69 2.00
CA ARG A 220 4.31 -22.73 2.07
C ARG A 220 3.77 -22.48 3.49
N ASP A 221 4.47 -22.91 4.54
CA ASP A 221 4.13 -22.62 5.93
C ASP A 221 4.43 -21.17 6.34
N GLU A 222 5.57 -20.59 5.96
CA GLU A 222 5.84 -19.15 6.12
C GLU A 222 4.77 -18.30 5.43
N ALA A 223 4.33 -18.71 4.24
CA ALA A 223 3.31 -18.02 3.47
C ALA A 223 1.92 -18.05 4.15
N LEU A 224 1.52 -19.15 4.80
CA LEU A 224 0.29 -19.20 5.61
C LEU A 224 0.33 -18.12 6.70
N ALA A 225 1.44 -18.01 7.43
CA ALA A 225 1.58 -17.05 8.52
C ALA A 225 1.53 -15.60 8.05
N VAL A 226 2.14 -15.28 6.89
CA VAL A 226 2.05 -13.95 6.27
C VAL A 226 0.62 -13.66 5.80
N ILE A 227 0.01 -14.57 5.05
CA ILE A 227 -1.34 -14.40 4.49
C ILE A 227 -2.38 -14.24 5.60
N ARG A 228 -2.32 -15.06 6.67
CA ARG A 228 -3.21 -14.91 7.83
C ARG A 228 -3.08 -13.52 8.42
N ARG A 229 -1.87 -13.06 8.74
CA ARG A 229 -1.66 -11.74 9.36
C ARG A 229 -2.10 -10.57 8.46
N ILE A 230 -2.08 -10.73 7.14
CA ILE A 230 -2.65 -9.74 6.23
C ILE A 230 -4.18 -9.65 6.43
N ILE A 231 -4.90 -10.79 6.36
CA ILE A 231 -6.38 -10.83 6.35
C ILE A 231 -7.04 -10.82 7.74
N ASP A 232 -6.32 -11.27 8.78
CA ASP A 232 -6.74 -11.34 10.18
C ASP A 232 -5.84 -10.43 11.04
N PRO A 233 -6.33 -9.22 11.42
CA PRO A 233 -5.59 -8.32 12.28
C PRO A 233 -5.27 -8.87 13.68
N SER A 234 -6.02 -9.87 14.18
CA SER A 234 -5.78 -10.45 15.51
C SER A 234 -4.59 -11.40 15.55
N ALA A 235 -4.18 -11.95 14.40
CA ALA A 235 -2.98 -12.78 14.26
C ALA A 235 -1.67 -11.97 14.18
N ARG A 236 -1.75 -10.65 14.00
CA ARG A 236 -0.58 -9.77 13.81
C ARG A 236 0.26 -9.68 15.09
N LYS A 237 1.57 -9.84 14.93
CA LYS A 237 2.56 -9.84 16.02
C LYS A 237 3.36 -8.54 15.96
N ARG A 238 2.75 -7.44 16.42
CA ARG A 238 3.33 -6.09 16.35
C ARG A 238 4.44 -5.92 17.40
N PRO A 239 5.72 -5.80 17.02
CA PRO A 239 6.79 -5.55 17.99
C PRO A 239 6.69 -4.15 18.58
N GLU A 240 7.16 -3.98 19.82
CA GLU A 240 7.38 -2.66 20.43
C GLU A 240 8.47 -1.90 19.66
N LEU A 241 8.40 -0.57 19.63
CA LEU A 241 9.44 0.26 19.01
C LEU A 241 10.59 0.47 19.99
N PRO A 242 11.84 0.58 19.52
CA PRO A 242 12.95 0.97 20.38
C PRO A 242 12.74 2.39 20.92
N VAL A 243 12.99 2.58 22.21
CA VAL A 243 13.01 3.93 22.81
C VAL A 243 14.28 4.63 22.35
N ALA A 244 14.16 5.61 21.46
CA ALA A 244 15.28 6.42 20.98
C ALA A 244 15.90 7.20 22.16
N ALA A 245 17.21 7.03 22.37
CA ALA A 245 17.93 7.70 23.46
C ALA A 245 17.97 9.24 23.25
N ASN A 246 18.23 9.67 22.02
CA ASN A 246 17.98 11.03 21.54
C ASN A 246 16.80 10.95 20.55
N PRO A 247 15.61 11.50 20.88
CA PRO A 247 14.50 11.54 19.93
C PRO A 247 14.78 12.58 18.83
N THR A 248 14.58 12.17 17.58
CA THR A 248 14.73 13.03 16.40
C THR A 248 13.88 14.31 16.52
N PRO A 249 14.38 15.50 16.08
CA PRO A 249 13.63 16.75 16.11
C PRO A 249 12.21 16.61 15.55
N THR A 250 11.22 16.92 16.40
CA THR A 250 9.80 16.75 16.08
C THR A 250 9.31 17.92 15.21
N PRO A 251 8.56 17.67 14.11
CA PRO A 251 8.02 18.73 13.28
C PRO A 251 7.18 19.75 14.08
N ILE A 252 7.34 21.03 13.75
CA ILE A 252 6.56 22.12 14.36
C ILE A 252 5.06 21.82 14.15
N PRO A 253 4.20 21.74 15.20
CA PRO A 253 2.79 21.44 15.01
C PRO A 253 2.09 22.42 14.07
N VAL A 254 1.30 21.91 13.13
CA VAL A 254 0.58 22.69 12.10
C VAL A 254 -0.28 23.83 12.69
N SER A 255 -0.77 23.67 13.93
CA SER A 255 -1.53 24.69 14.67
C SER A 255 -0.70 25.88 15.17
N LYS A 256 0.64 25.81 15.11
CA LYS A 256 1.54 26.94 15.38
C LYS A 256 1.90 27.73 14.11
N LEU A 257 1.52 27.23 12.93
CA LEU A 257 1.75 27.96 11.67
C LEU A 257 0.66 29.01 11.46
N ASN A 258 1.05 30.25 11.18
CA ASN A 258 0.13 31.32 10.81
C ASN A 258 -0.35 31.15 9.35
N ARG A 259 -1.27 30.20 9.15
CA ARG A 259 -1.95 29.91 7.87
C ARG A 259 -3.34 30.55 7.86
N PRO A 260 -3.74 31.28 6.80
CA PRO A 260 -5.13 31.64 6.58
C PRO A 260 -6.02 30.40 6.50
N PRO A 261 -7.26 30.42 7.02
CA PRO A 261 -8.18 29.29 6.94
C PRO A 261 -8.69 29.09 5.50
N LYS A 262 -8.95 27.84 5.11
CA LYS A 262 -9.62 27.52 3.84
C LYS A 262 -11.04 28.09 3.83
N ARG A 263 -11.46 28.67 2.70
CA ARG A 263 -12.79 29.26 2.48
C ARG A 263 -13.39 28.77 1.16
N ASP A 264 -14.68 28.46 1.17
CA ASP A 264 -15.49 28.41 -0.05
C ASP A 264 -15.96 29.84 -0.37
N LEU A 265 -15.79 30.27 -1.61
CA LEU A 265 -16.20 31.59 -2.11
C LEU A 265 -17.36 31.49 -3.11
N GLY A 266 -17.93 30.30 -3.30
CA GLY A 266 -19.02 30.00 -4.22
C GLY A 266 -18.55 29.67 -5.65
N ASN A 267 -19.44 29.04 -6.43
CA ASN A 267 -19.21 28.69 -7.84
C ASN A 267 -17.94 27.85 -8.10
N GLY A 268 -17.49 27.06 -7.12
CA GLY A 268 -16.27 26.25 -7.20
C GLY A 268 -14.97 27.04 -6.93
N VAL A 269 -15.06 28.33 -6.65
CA VAL A 269 -13.93 29.17 -6.29
C VAL A 269 -13.62 29.01 -4.79
N VAL A 270 -12.35 28.83 -4.47
CA VAL A 270 -11.89 28.65 -3.08
C VAL A 270 -10.74 29.60 -2.73
N GLU A 271 -10.56 29.85 -1.44
CA GLU A 271 -9.32 30.36 -0.88
C GLU A 271 -8.67 29.26 -0.04
N VAL A 272 -7.41 28.93 -0.32
CA VAL A 272 -6.65 27.90 0.38
C VAL A 272 -5.36 28.53 0.88
N GLU A 273 -5.22 28.66 2.19
CA GLU A 273 -4.03 29.24 2.84
C GLU A 273 -3.65 30.67 2.40
N GLY A 274 -4.63 31.41 1.86
CA GLY A 274 -4.49 32.76 1.33
C GLY A 274 -4.38 32.83 -0.20
N VAL A 275 -4.16 31.70 -0.87
CA VAL A 275 -4.19 31.58 -2.34
C VAL A 275 -5.63 31.43 -2.80
N ARG A 276 -6.13 32.39 -3.59
CA ARG A 276 -7.43 32.23 -4.29
C ARG A 276 -7.23 31.34 -5.51
N PHE A 277 -8.06 30.31 -5.64
CA PHE A 277 -8.15 29.47 -6.83
C PHE A 277 -9.55 29.57 -7.44
N ASP A 278 -9.61 29.98 -8.70
CA ASP A 278 -10.83 30.16 -9.49
C ASP A 278 -10.77 29.25 -10.72
N PRO A 279 -11.50 28.12 -10.75
CA PRO A 279 -11.36 27.12 -11.82
C PRO A 279 -11.55 27.65 -13.24
N ALA A 280 -12.32 28.73 -13.42
CA ALA A 280 -12.55 29.34 -14.74
C ALA A 280 -11.38 30.22 -15.20
N ALA A 281 -10.58 30.77 -14.26
CA ALA A 281 -9.43 31.62 -14.54
C ALA A 281 -8.09 30.85 -14.47
N ASP A 282 -7.98 29.86 -13.59
CA ASP A 282 -6.71 29.29 -13.14
C ASP A 282 -6.37 27.92 -13.73
N ILE A 283 -7.32 27.27 -14.42
CA ILE A 283 -7.06 26.03 -15.17
C ILE A 283 -6.52 26.39 -16.56
N ALA A 284 -5.40 25.78 -16.93
CA ALA A 284 -4.75 25.93 -18.24
C ALA A 284 -5.47 25.12 -19.33
N ASN A 285 -5.90 23.90 -18.99
CA ASN A 285 -6.64 23.01 -19.88
C ASN A 285 -7.86 22.37 -19.18
N PRO A 286 -9.08 22.88 -19.42
CA PRO A 286 -10.31 22.35 -18.84
C PRO A 286 -10.64 20.88 -19.19
N SER A 287 -9.99 20.29 -20.20
CA SER A 287 -10.21 18.87 -20.55
C SER A 287 -9.43 17.88 -19.68
N ASN A 288 -8.39 18.33 -18.97
CA ASN A 288 -7.56 17.47 -18.11
C ASN A 288 -7.34 18.02 -16.70
N GLY A 289 -7.71 19.27 -16.40
CA GLY A 289 -7.59 19.88 -15.08
C GLY A 289 -6.23 20.53 -14.77
N ALA A 290 -5.31 20.59 -15.74
CA ALA A 290 -4.00 21.24 -15.57
C ALA A 290 -4.10 22.65 -14.97
N MET A 291 -3.45 22.90 -13.83
CA MET A 291 -3.38 24.25 -13.22
C MET A 291 -2.39 25.13 -13.99
N LYS A 292 -2.65 26.43 -14.15
CA LYS A 292 -1.69 27.36 -14.76
C LYS A 292 -0.41 27.49 -13.91
N ILE A 293 0.75 27.51 -14.55
CA ILE A 293 2.05 27.53 -13.87
C ILE A 293 2.19 28.67 -12.86
N LEU A 294 1.68 29.87 -13.18
CA LEU A 294 1.71 31.04 -12.29
C LEU A 294 0.80 30.90 -11.07
N LYS A 295 -0.29 30.12 -11.16
CA LYS A 295 -1.11 29.77 -9.99
C LYS A 295 -0.44 28.69 -9.14
N ALA A 296 0.28 27.76 -9.77
CA ALA A 296 1.09 26.79 -9.05
C ALA A 296 2.24 27.47 -8.27
N GLN A 297 2.86 28.53 -8.82
CA GLN A 297 3.84 29.37 -8.11
C GLN A 297 3.26 29.94 -6.81
N GLU A 298 2.02 30.45 -6.79
CA GLU A 298 1.39 30.98 -5.56
C GLU A 298 1.31 29.93 -4.44
N PHE A 299 1.06 28.65 -4.77
CA PHE A 299 1.10 27.55 -3.79
C PHE A 299 2.53 27.14 -3.41
N ILE A 300 3.48 27.23 -4.34
CA ILE A 300 4.91 26.97 -4.10
C ILE A 300 5.51 28.02 -3.17
N ASP A 301 5.10 29.28 -3.28
CA ASP A 301 5.49 30.36 -2.36
C ASP A 301 5.04 30.07 -0.92
N VAL A 302 3.87 29.43 -0.74
CA VAL A 302 3.41 28.98 0.58
C VAL A 302 4.25 27.83 1.12
N PHE A 303 4.70 26.88 0.29
CA PHE A 303 5.65 25.83 0.68
C PHE A 303 7.01 26.43 1.09
N LEU A 304 7.59 27.25 0.20
CA LEU A 304 8.90 27.89 0.36
C LEU A 304 8.97 28.76 1.63
N LYS A 305 7.90 29.52 1.93
CA LYS A 305 7.76 30.33 3.15
C LYS A 305 8.11 29.58 4.44
N TYR A 306 7.79 28.29 4.53
CA TYR A 306 8.05 27.46 5.71
C TYR A 306 9.30 26.56 5.59
N LEU A 307 9.86 26.40 4.38
CA LEU A 307 11.05 25.57 4.15
C LEU A 307 12.29 26.19 4.79
N LYS A 308 12.99 25.44 5.66
CA LYS A 308 14.27 25.84 6.28
C LYS A 308 15.23 24.67 6.40
N PHE A 309 16.47 24.89 6.04
CA PHE A 309 17.60 23.99 6.22
C PHE A 309 18.41 24.45 7.43
N TYR A 310 18.73 23.52 8.33
CA TYR A 310 19.46 23.80 9.56
C TYR A 310 20.38 22.64 9.95
N GLU A 311 21.34 22.87 10.84
CA GLU A 311 22.26 21.85 11.34
C GLU A 311 21.82 21.35 12.73
N HIS A 312 21.93 20.05 12.97
CA HIS A 312 21.61 19.43 14.24
C HIS A 312 22.49 18.19 14.48
N GLU A 313 23.19 18.14 15.62
CA GLU A 313 24.14 17.05 15.96
C GLU A 313 25.18 16.77 14.84
N GLY A 314 25.61 17.82 14.12
CA GLY A 314 26.55 17.74 12.99
C GLY A 314 25.93 17.29 11.66
N LYS A 315 24.62 17.05 11.61
CA LYS A 315 23.91 16.60 10.40
C LYS A 315 22.98 17.69 9.86
N VAL A 316 22.90 17.75 8.53
CA VAL A 316 21.97 18.64 7.85
C VAL A 316 20.55 18.11 7.95
N ARG A 317 19.64 18.98 8.35
CA ARG A 317 18.20 18.73 8.42
C ARG A 317 17.43 19.74 7.59
N VAL A 318 16.27 19.33 7.12
CA VAL A 318 15.29 20.22 6.47
C VAL A 318 13.94 20.08 7.16
N ARG A 319 13.34 21.22 7.48
CA ARG A 319 11.98 21.32 8.02
C ARG A 319 11.11 22.18 7.13
N GLY A 320 9.81 21.93 7.19
CA GLY A 320 8.86 22.66 6.37
C GLY A 320 7.42 22.19 6.56
N TYR A 321 6.60 22.55 5.59
CA TYR A 321 5.17 22.32 5.58
C TYR A 321 4.71 22.04 4.15
N ILE A 322 3.87 21.01 3.96
CA ILE A 322 3.25 20.68 2.67
C ILE A 322 1.89 21.39 2.60
N PRO A 323 1.71 22.43 1.75
CA PRO A 323 0.47 23.20 1.70
C PRO A 323 -0.78 22.36 1.42
N GLU A 324 -1.91 22.79 1.97
CA GLU A 324 -3.21 22.36 1.46
C GLU A 324 -3.40 22.86 0.02
N LEU A 325 -4.17 22.12 -0.78
CA LEU A 325 -4.48 22.47 -2.17
C LEU A 325 -6.02 22.58 -2.39
N PRO A 326 -6.46 23.11 -3.55
CA PRO A 326 -7.84 22.96 -4.01
C PRO A 326 -8.18 21.47 -4.21
N GLU A 327 -9.47 21.13 -4.20
CA GLU A 327 -9.91 19.74 -4.32
C GLU A 327 -9.56 19.16 -5.70
N GLY A 328 -9.14 17.89 -5.72
CA GLY A 328 -8.67 17.21 -6.93
C GLY A 328 -7.21 17.48 -7.31
N TYR A 329 -6.47 18.30 -6.55
CA TYR A 329 -5.05 18.54 -6.80
C TYR A 329 -4.13 17.89 -5.76
N GLU A 330 -2.99 17.39 -6.23
CA GLU A 330 -1.92 16.80 -5.44
C GLU A 330 -0.56 17.42 -5.78
N TRP A 331 0.33 17.41 -4.79
CA TRP A 331 1.73 17.76 -4.99
C TRP A 331 2.49 16.60 -5.63
N MET A 332 3.45 16.90 -6.50
CA MET A 332 4.64 16.08 -6.69
C MET A 332 5.84 16.94 -6.30
N ILE A 333 6.53 16.53 -5.23
CA ILE A 333 7.70 17.22 -4.67
C ILE A 333 8.86 16.22 -4.67
N SER A 334 10.02 16.67 -5.12
CA SER A 334 11.29 15.94 -4.99
C SER A 334 12.40 16.93 -4.62
N LEU A 335 12.86 16.86 -3.37
CA LEU A 335 13.97 17.64 -2.84
C LEU A 335 15.24 16.79 -2.84
N PHE A 336 16.10 17.03 -3.82
CA PHE A 336 17.39 16.39 -4.02
C PHE A 336 18.47 17.08 -3.17
N CYS A 337 19.30 16.27 -2.52
CA CYS A 337 20.54 16.67 -1.88
C CYS A 337 21.66 15.74 -2.36
N ASN A 338 22.47 16.23 -3.29
CA ASN A 338 23.59 15.50 -3.88
C ASN A 338 24.84 15.72 -3.03
N ASN A 339 25.59 14.65 -2.74
CA ASN A 339 26.76 14.68 -1.88
C ASN A 339 28.06 14.39 -2.66
N LYS A 340 29.22 14.68 -2.06
CA LYS A 340 30.54 14.33 -2.62
C LYS A 340 30.81 12.82 -2.56
N ASP A 341 30.48 12.25 -1.42
CA ASP A 341 30.64 10.84 -1.06
C ASP A 341 29.27 10.24 -0.71
N GLN A 342 29.22 8.95 -0.34
CA GLN A 342 27.98 8.34 0.15
C GLN A 342 27.56 8.95 1.50
N ASN A 343 26.25 9.18 1.64
CA ASN A 343 25.61 9.66 2.85
C ASN A 343 25.51 8.55 3.93
N ASP A 344 25.01 8.86 5.13
CA ASP A 344 24.94 7.92 6.27
C ASP A 344 24.07 6.66 5.99
N LEU A 345 23.27 6.67 4.92
CA LEU A 345 22.44 5.54 4.48
C LEU A 345 23.07 4.73 3.33
N GLY A 346 24.25 5.14 2.83
CA GLY A 346 24.98 4.49 1.74
C GLY A 346 24.61 4.98 0.34
N PHE A 347 23.89 6.08 0.20
CA PHE A 347 23.48 6.64 -1.10
C PHE A 347 24.31 7.88 -1.48
N SER A 348 24.62 8.05 -2.77
CA SER A 348 25.23 9.28 -3.32
C SER A 348 24.37 10.53 -3.11
N ASP A 349 23.07 10.32 -3.02
CA ASP A 349 22.02 11.30 -3.09
C ASP A 349 20.89 10.99 -2.10
N CYS A 350 20.28 12.05 -1.59
CA CYS A 350 19.07 11.99 -0.78
C CYS A 350 17.95 12.68 -1.57
N VAL A 351 16.80 12.01 -1.73
CA VAL A 351 15.68 12.54 -2.52
C VAL A 351 14.42 12.51 -1.67
N LEU A 352 14.17 13.59 -0.92
CA LEU A 352 12.95 13.66 -0.11
C LEU A 352 11.74 13.89 -1.03
N THR A 353 10.82 12.93 -1.10
CA THR A 353 9.65 12.99 -1.98
C THR A 353 8.38 12.53 -1.28
N ASN A 354 7.22 13.05 -1.70
CA ASN A 354 5.91 12.65 -1.18
C ASN A 354 5.34 11.37 -1.85
N SER A 355 6.16 10.64 -2.62
CA SER A 355 5.82 9.32 -3.14
C SER A 355 5.52 8.31 -2.02
N LYS A 356 4.35 7.66 -2.09
CA LYS A 356 3.87 6.67 -1.08
C LYS A 356 4.76 5.43 -0.95
N ASP A 357 5.58 5.16 -1.96
CA ASP A 357 6.39 3.95 -2.07
C ASP A 357 7.89 4.19 -1.85
N GLU A 358 8.33 5.44 -1.72
CA GLU A 358 9.70 5.76 -1.30
C GLU A 358 9.99 5.24 0.12
N MET A 359 11.26 5.02 0.46
CA MET A 359 11.67 4.56 1.79
C MET A 359 11.28 5.57 2.90
N PRO A 360 10.95 5.11 4.13
CA PRO A 360 10.48 5.98 5.21
C PRO A 360 11.41 7.17 5.51
N GLU A 361 12.72 6.95 5.46
CA GLU A 361 13.75 7.97 5.69
C GLU A 361 13.66 9.14 4.70
N TYR A 362 13.16 8.90 3.49
CA TYR A 362 13.06 9.88 2.40
C TYR A 362 11.61 10.30 2.10
N ARG A 363 10.60 9.80 2.83
CA ARG A 363 9.20 10.06 2.52
C ARG A 363 8.65 11.33 3.19
N LEU A 364 8.44 12.38 2.39
CA LEU A 364 7.68 13.57 2.82
C LEU A 364 6.22 13.19 3.14
N PRO A 365 5.58 13.89 4.10
CA PRO A 365 4.19 13.62 4.44
C PRO A 365 3.22 14.16 3.38
N SER A 366 1.93 13.85 3.54
CA SER A 366 0.86 14.39 2.70
C SER A 366 0.54 15.86 3.01
N ASN A 367 -0.26 16.48 2.13
CA ASN A 367 -0.77 17.86 2.26
C ASN A 367 -1.39 18.12 3.65
N GLY A 368 -1.21 19.34 4.17
CA GLY A 368 -1.70 19.71 5.50
C GLY A 368 -0.82 19.22 6.66
N LYS A 369 0.45 18.83 6.38
CA LYS A 369 1.40 18.30 7.38
C LYS A 369 2.72 19.05 7.37
N THR A 370 3.31 19.19 8.55
CA THR A 370 4.69 19.63 8.74
C THR A 370 5.65 18.45 8.77
N PHE A 371 6.90 18.71 8.37
CA PHE A 371 7.99 17.75 8.40
C PHE A 371 9.26 18.38 9.00
N ASP A 372 10.12 17.52 9.52
CA ASP A 372 11.48 17.83 9.97
C ASP A 372 12.29 16.53 9.79
N MET A 373 13.20 16.52 8.82
CA MET A 373 13.84 15.30 8.31
C MET A 373 15.35 15.49 8.17
N SER A 374 16.11 14.41 8.31
CA SER A 374 17.54 14.42 8.04
C SER A 374 17.81 14.33 6.54
N LEU A 375 18.86 14.99 6.05
CA LEU A 375 19.45 14.70 4.74
C LEU A 375 20.55 13.64 4.81
N TYR A 376 20.81 13.10 6.02
CA TYR A 376 21.75 12.01 6.31
C TYR A 376 23.19 12.32 5.85
N THR A 377 23.56 13.60 5.88
CA THR A 377 24.82 14.14 5.35
C THR A 377 25.31 15.29 6.22
N ASN A 378 26.61 15.60 6.13
CA ASN A 378 27.19 16.77 6.78
C ASN A 378 27.11 17.98 5.83
N LYS A 379 27.13 19.19 6.39
CA LYS A 379 27.02 20.47 5.64
C LYS A 379 28.14 20.64 4.62
N GLU A 380 29.33 20.16 4.96
CA GLU A 380 30.55 20.24 4.17
C GLU A 380 30.51 19.30 2.96
N ASP A 381 29.69 18.25 2.97
CA ASP A 381 29.66 17.20 1.95
C ASP A 381 28.61 17.43 0.86
N ILE A 382 27.72 18.41 1.05
CA ILE A 382 26.69 18.80 0.08
C ILE A 382 27.32 19.47 -1.15
N VAL A 383 26.96 18.97 -2.33
CA VAL A 383 27.33 19.50 -3.64
C VAL A 383 26.21 20.33 -4.25
N ALA A 384 24.95 19.89 -4.09
CA ALA A 384 23.78 20.61 -4.60
C ALA A 384 22.52 20.29 -3.80
N ILE A 385 21.72 21.32 -3.50
CA ILE A 385 20.34 21.19 -2.99
C ILE A 385 19.39 21.74 -4.05
N VAL A 386 18.49 20.87 -4.54
CA VAL A 386 17.58 21.17 -5.65
C VAL A 386 16.17 20.68 -5.31
N LEU A 387 15.19 21.58 -5.40
CA LEU A 387 13.77 21.27 -5.22
C LEU A 387 13.07 21.25 -6.58
N ILE A 388 12.38 20.16 -6.89
CA ILE A 388 11.42 20.10 -7.98
C ILE A 388 10.02 20.12 -7.37
N CYS A 389 9.20 21.09 -7.79
CA CYS A 389 7.81 21.25 -7.37
C CYS A 389 6.88 21.26 -8.59
N GLU A 390 5.87 20.40 -8.54
CA GLU A 390 4.85 20.23 -9.56
C GLU A 390 3.49 20.03 -8.86
N ILE A 391 2.40 20.51 -9.48
CA ILE A 391 1.03 20.33 -8.98
C ILE A 391 0.22 19.63 -10.06
N LYS A 392 -0.34 18.46 -9.71
CA LYS A 392 -1.09 17.60 -10.64
C LYS A 392 -2.55 17.51 -10.28
N TYR A 393 -3.39 17.32 -11.29
CA TYR A 393 -4.79 16.97 -11.11
C TYR A 393 -4.92 15.44 -10.96
N SER A 394 -5.30 14.96 -9.78
CA SER A 394 -5.17 13.55 -9.34
C SER A 394 -5.91 12.53 -10.21
N SER A 395 -6.95 12.92 -10.95
CA SER A 395 -7.74 11.98 -11.78
C SER A 395 -7.21 11.79 -13.20
N THR A 396 -6.25 12.62 -13.63
CA THR A 396 -5.66 12.61 -14.98
C THR A 396 -4.14 12.58 -14.97
N SER A 397 -3.52 12.78 -13.79
CA SER A 397 -2.09 13.07 -13.62
C SER A 397 -1.60 14.30 -14.41
N ALA A 398 -2.52 15.15 -14.87
CA ALA A 398 -2.18 16.30 -15.70
C ALA A 398 -1.49 17.40 -14.89
N SER A 399 -0.40 17.90 -15.43
CA SER A 399 0.40 19.00 -14.91
C SER A 399 0.10 20.30 -15.64
N GLY A 400 0.54 21.42 -15.08
CA GLY A 400 0.74 22.68 -15.83
C GLY A 400 2.18 22.88 -16.31
N GLY A 401 3.08 21.95 -15.95
CA GLY A 401 4.52 22.17 -15.88
C GLY A 401 5.02 22.28 -14.44
N TYR A 402 6.31 22.56 -14.27
CA TYR A 402 7.01 22.44 -12.98
C TYR A 402 8.05 23.54 -12.74
N HIS A 403 8.43 23.67 -11.48
CA HIS A 403 9.45 24.58 -11.00
C HIS A 403 10.65 23.78 -10.50
N TRP A 404 11.86 24.16 -10.90
CA TRP A 404 13.13 23.56 -10.52
C TRP A 404 13.97 24.65 -9.86
N ILE A 405 14.19 24.52 -8.54
CA ILE A 405 14.79 25.56 -7.70
C ILE A 405 16.10 25.02 -7.12
N SER A 406 17.23 25.59 -7.53
CA SER A 406 18.54 25.25 -6.97
C SER A 406 18.93 26.25 -5.87
N PHE A 407 18.93 25.77 -4.63
CA PHE A 407 19.35 26.57 -3.48
C PHE A 407 20.87 26.79 -3.44
N THR A 408 21.63 25.97 -4.18
CA THR A 408 23.09 26.09 -4.28
C THR A 408 23.53 27.02 -5.42
N LEU A 409 22.78 27.10 -6.53
CA LEU A 409 23.08 28.03 -7.64
C LEU A 409 22.42 29.40 -7.47
N GLY A 410 21.28 29.48 -6.76
CA GLY A 410 20.49 30.71 -6.69
C GLY A 410 19.64 30.94 -7.93
N GLU A 411 19.07 29.87 -8.48
CA GLU A 411 18.31 29.88 -9.73
C GLU A 411 16.99 29.10 -9.60
N CYS A 412 15.93 29.63 -10.21
CA CYS A 412 14.65 28.97 -10.41
C CYS A 412 14.36 28.86 -11.91
N SER A 413 14.36 27.64 -12.44
CA SER A 413 13.88 27.34 -13.78
C SER A 413 12.40 26.96 -13.72
N VAL A 414 11.57 27.62 -14.52
CA VAL A 414 10.14 27.37 -14.66
C VAL A 414 9.92 26.79 -16.05
N ILE A 415 9.16 25.70 -16.12
CA ILE A 415 8.71 25.10 -17.38
C ILE A 415 7.18 25.09 -17.37
N ASP A 416 6.59 25.69 -18.39
CA ASP A 416 5.16 25.88 -18.59
C ASP A 416 4.71 25.09 -19.82
N GLU A 417 3.77 24.16 -19.63
CA GLU A 417 3.27 23.30 -20.71
C GLU A 417 2.21 23.98 -21.60
N TYR A 418 1.65 25.13 -21.20
CA TYR A 418 0.46 25.71 -21.85
C TYR A 418 0.54 27.22 -22.13
N GLY A 419 1.12 28.01 -21.23
CA GLY A 419 1.13 29.48 -21.29
C GLY A 419 2.38 30.09 -21.93
N GLY A 420 3.45 29.31 -22.11
CA GLY A 420 4.72 29.77 -22.68
C GLY A 420 5.60 30.59 -21.73
N PHE A 421 5.33 30.60 -20.42
CA PHE A 421 6.13 31.30 -19.40
C PHE A 421 7.44 30.58 -19.00
N SER A 422 7.91 29.64 -19.81
CA SER A 422 9.15 28.88 -19.55
C SER A 422 10.39 29.79 -19.56
N SER A 423 11.11 29.85 -18.44
CA SER A 423 12.28 30.72 -18.27
C SER A 423 13.14 30.35 -17.06
N VAL A 424 14.31 30.98 -16.94
CA VAL A 424 15.19 30.86 -15.76
C VAL A 424 15.32 32.23 -15.09
N TYR A 425 15.12 32.25 -13.77
CA TYR A 425 15.11 33.46 -12.94
C TYR A 425 16.12 33.34 -11.79
N PRO A 426 16.80 34.44 -11.39
CA PRO A 426 17.56 34.48 -10.14
C PRO A 426 16.64 34.24 -8.93
N PHE A 427 17.13 33.50 -7.95
CA PHE A 427 16.39 33.11 -6.74
C PHE A 427 17.25 33.38 -5.49
N GLU A 428 16.73 34.13 -4.52
CA GLU A 428 17.47 34.52 -3.31
C GLU A 428 17.42 33.39 -2.26
N THR A 429 18.56 32.76 -2.00
CA THR A 429 18.65 31.53 -1.21
C THR A 429 19.03 31.73 0.26
N ARG A 430 19.52 32.91 0.64
CA ARG A 430 19.99 33.19 2.03
C ARG A 430 18.87 33.02 3.06
N GLY A 431 17.62 33.29 2.70
CA GLY A 431 16.46 33.15 3.57
C GLY A 431 16.04 31.71 3.91
N TYR A 432 16.75 30.70 3.41
CA TYR A 432 16.42 29.28 3.60
C TYR A 432 17.40 28.53 4.50
N PHE A 433 18.56 29.10 4.80
CA PHE A 433 19.62 28.46 5.59
C PHE A 433 19.75 29.11 6.98
N GLU A 434 19.91 28.28 8.02
CA GLU A 434 20.05 28.71 9.41
C GLU A 434 21.44 28.38 10.00
N TRP A 435 22.50 28.40 9.17
CA TRP A 435 23.86 27.92 9.50
C TRP A 435 25.00 28.78 8.92
#